data_AF-A0AAU2G7E3-F1
#
_entry.id   AF-A0AAU2G7E3-F1
#
_cell.length_a   1.000
_cell.length_b   1.000
_cell.length_c   1.000
_cell.angle_alpha   90.00
_cell.angle_beta   90.00
_cell.angle_gamma   90.00
#
_symmetry.space_group_name_H-M   'P 1'
#
loop_
_entity.id
_entity.type
_entity.pdbx_description
1 polymer ?
#
loop_
_entity_poly.entity_id
_entity_poly.type
_entity_poly.pdbx_seq_one_letter_code
_entity_poly.pdbx_strand_id
1 'polypeptide(L)'
;MSTTLTEPVESRPWRPEDGPAPTVWSWPAGDRPALWVWSCGAWRYGAVMARHDWADGKVIYKVAVDLDGSTSTVSRFYPWPQPGLRQAHGSGSEPSASGPPTLAAGRRSVDSA
;
A
#
# COMPACT_ATOMS: atom_id res chain seq x y z
N MET A 1 26.24 -17.73 8.88
CA MET A 1 24.84 -18.20 8.97
C MET A 1 24.00 -17.29 8.10
N SER A 2 23.48 -17.78 6.98
CA SER A 2 22.63 -16.98 6.09
C SER A 2 21.20 -17.05 6.62
N THR A 3 20.71 -15.96 7.20
CA THR A 3 19.30 -15.86 7.62
C THR A 3 18.44 -15.99 6.37
N THR A 4 17.69 -17.08 6.22
CA THR A 4 16.67 -17.20 5.17
C THR A 4 15.56 -16.24 5.50
N LEU A 5 15.61 -15.05 4.87
CA LEU A 5 14.59 -14.04 5.03
C LEU A 5 13.32 -14.49 4.31
N THR A 6 12.18 -14.47 5.00
CA THR A 6 10.88 -14.84 4.43
C THR A 6 10.35 -13.72 3.54
N GLU A 7 9.66 -14.08 2.45
CA GLU A 7 8.90 -13.12 1.65
C GLU A 7 7.76 -12.50 2.49
N PRO A 8 7.48 -11.20 2.32
CA PRO A 8 6.46 -10.52 3.09
C PRO A 8 5.06 -11.00 2.70
N VAL A 9 4.17 -11.09 3.69
CA VAL A 9 2.80 -11.54 3.49
C VAL A 9 1.94 -10.35 3.08
N GLU A 10 1.27 -10.48 1.94
CA GLU A 10 0.28 -9.51 1.47
C GLU A 10 -0.97 -9.53 2.36
N SER A 11 -1.49 -8.34 2.70
CA SER A 11 -2.78 -8.19 3.33
C SER A 11 -3.88 -8.27 2.28
N ARG A 12 -4.98 -8.95 2.64
CA ARG A 12 -6.23 -8.82 1.90
C ARG A 12 -6.74 -7.37 1.92
N PRO A 13 -7.57 -6.98 0.94
CA PRO A 13 -8.30 -5.71 0.97
C PRO A 13 -9.18 -5.56 2.23
N TRP A 14 -9.41 -4.30 2.63
CA TRP A 14 -10.39 -3.94 3.66
C TRP A 14 -11.80 -4.34 3.24
N ARG A 15 -12.61 -4.70 4.22
CA ARG A 15 -14.04 -4.96 4.05
C ARG A 15 -14.83 -4.35 5.22
N PRO A 16 -16.13 -4.05 5.04
CA PRO A 16 -16.95 -3.45 6.11
C PRO A 16 -16.98 -4.23 7.42
N GLU A 17 -16.83 -5.55 7.38
CA GLU A 17 -16.72 -6.40 8.57
C GLU A 17 -15.46 -6.14 9.43
N ASP A 18 -14.45 -5.45 8.89
CA ASP A 18 -13.22 -5.09 9.60
C ASP A 18 -13.35 -3.83 10.46
N GLY A 19 -14.53 -3.20 10.47
CA GLY A 19 -14.77 -1.91 11.11
C GLY A 19 -14.67 -0.73 10.14
N PRO A 20 -14.48 0.50 10.63
CA PRO A 20 -14.42 1.70 9.80
C PRO A 20 -13.38 1.59 8.67
N ALA A 21 -13.68 2.20 7.52
CA ALA A 21 -12.76 2.24 6.40
C ALA A 21 -11.43 2.91 6.80
N PRO A 22 -10.29 2.40 6.34
CA PRO A 22 -9.00 2.98 6.67
C PRO A 22 -8.85 4.37 6.08
N THR A 23 -8.18 5.26 6.80
CA THR A 23 -7.74 6.54 6.25
C THR A 23 -6.62 6.28 5.26
N VAL A 24 -6.75 6.83 4.06
CA VAL A 24 -5.78 6.62 2.97
C VAL A 24 -4.98 7.89 2.74
N TRP A 25 -3.68 7.76 2.96
CA TRP A 25 -2.69 8.81 2.81
C TRP A 25 -1.85 8.59 1.55
N SER A 26 -1.58 9.66 0.82
CA SER A 26 -0.72 9.61 -0.38
C SER A 26 0.23 10.81 -0.44
N TRP A 27 1.31 10.64 -1.17
CA TRP A 27 2.33 11.67 -1.36
C TRP A 27 2.26 12.26 -2.77
N PRO A 28 2.74 13.50 -2.97
CA PRO A 28 2.90 14.09 -4.29
C PRO A 28 3.62 13.14 -5.26
N ALA A 29 3.25 13.20 -6.53
CA ALA A 29 3.98 12.49 -7.57
C ALA A 29 5.43 13.01 -7.60
N GLY A 30 6.40 12.11 -7.41
CA GLY A 30 7.83 12.42 -7.38
C GLY A 30 8.48 12.44 -5.99
N ASP A 31 7.69 12.52 -4.90
CA ASP A 31 8.20 12.52 -3.52
C ASP A 31 7.52 11.43 -2.67
N ARG A 32 7.38 10.24 -3.27
CA ARG A 32 6.84 9.08 -2.57
C ARG A 32 7.95 8.39 -1.78
N PRO A 33 7.70 7.91 -0.56
CA PRO A 33 8.65 7.03 0.10
C PRO A 33 8.73 5.69 -0.63
N ALA A 34 9.76 4.90 -0.31
CA ALA A 34 9.94 3.58 -0.90
C ALA A 34 10.35 2.54 0.14
N LEU A 35 10.03 1.28 -0.17
CA LEU A 35 10.43 0.10 0.59
C LEU A 35 11.34 -0.79 -0.26
N TRP A 36 12.22 -1.51 0.42
CA TRP A 36 12.81 -2.74 -0.08
C TRP A 36 11.90 -3.90 0.29
N VAL A 37 11.50 -4.68 -0.71
CA VAL A 37 10.65 -5.87 -0.61
C VAL A 37 11.49 -7.09 -0.96
N TRP A 38 11.62 -8.05 -0.05
CA TRP A 38 12.31 -9.30 -0.35
C TRP A 38 11.42 -10.20 -1.19
N SER A 39 11.89 -10.57 -2.39
CA SER A 39 11.15 -11.41 -3.33
C SER A 39 12.13 -12.19 -4.20
N CYS A 40 11.88 -13.49 -4.38
CA CYS A 40 12.72 -14.39 -5.19
C CYS A 40 14.21 -14.34 -4.80
N GLY A 41 14.51 -14.25 -3.50
CA GLY A 41 15.88 -14.24 -2.99
C GLY A 41 16.65 -12.93 -3.19
N ALA A 42 15.97 -11.83 -3.53
CA ALA A 42 16.59 -10.51 -3.70
C ALA A 42 15.74 -9.39 -3.08
N TRP A 43 16.40 -8.28 -2.71
CA TRP A 43 15.71 -7.05 -2.34
C TRP A 43 15.27 -6.31 -3.59
N ARG A 44 13.97 -6.08 -3.72
CA ARG A 44 13.33 -5.35 -4.83
C ARG A 44 12.88 -3.99 -4.37
N TYR A 45 13.17 -2.96 -5.16
CA TYR A 45 12.72 -1.61 -4.88
C TYR A 45 11.23 -1.50 -5.19
N GLY A 46 10.46 -0.95 -4.24
CA GLY A 46 9.04 -0.71 -4.41
C GLY A 46 8.64 0.69 -3.93
N ALA A 47 8.03 1.47 -4.81
CA ALA A 47 7.54 2.79 -4.45
C ALA A 47 6.23 2.66 -3.66
N VAL A 48 6.10 3.40 -2.55
CA VAL A 48 4.88 3.41 -1.74
C VAL A 48 3.87 4.36 -2.39
N MET A 49 2.76 3.78 -2.85
CA MET A 49 1.68 4.51 -3.50
C MET A 49 0.72 5.14 -2.48
N ALA A 50 0.49 4.43 -1.37
CA ALA A 50 -0.39 4.90 -0.31
C ALA A 50 -0.07 4.24 1.03
N ARG A 51 -0.42 4.92 2.12
CA ARG A 51 -0.46 4.40 3.49
C ARG A 51 -1.91 4.32 3.94
N HIS A 52 -2.31 3.17 4.46
CA HIS A 52 -3.63 2.91 5.00
C HIS A 52 -3.50 2.78 6.51
N ASP A 53 -4.12 3.70 7.24
CA ASP A 53 -4.25 3.63 8.69
C ASP A 53 -5.62 3.04 9.03
N TRP A 54 -5.63 1.81 9.53
CA TRP A 54 -6.84 1.08 9.90
C TRP A 54 -7.27 1.43 11.33
N ALA A 55 -8.56 1.26 11.62
CA ALA A 55 -9.15 1.61 12.91
C ALA A 55 -8.57 0.83 14.11
N ASP A 56 -8.05 -0.36 13.86
CA ASP A 56 -7.37 -1.22 14.84
C ASP A 56 -5.89 -0.83 15.08
N GLY A 57 -5.42 0.23 14.43
CA GLY A 57 -4.04 0.71 14.50
C GLY A 57 -3.09 0.04 13.50
N LYS A 58 -3.57 -0.87 12.65
CA LYS A 58 -2.75 -1.49 11.60
C LYS A 58 -2.39 -0.48 10.53
N VAL A 59 -1.10 -0.44 10.17
CA VAL A 59 -0.62 0.32 9.01
C VAL A 59 -0.36 -0.65 7.87
N ILE A 60 -0.97 -0.37 6.70
CA ILE A 60 -0.73 -1.13 5.47
C ILE A 60 -0.23 -0.19 4.38
N TYR A 61 0.90 -0.52 3.77
CA TYR A 61 1.41 0.19 2.60
C TYR A 61 0.95 -0.48 1.31
N LYS A 62 0.38 0.30 0.39
CA LYS A 62 0.24 -0.09 -1.01
C LYS A 62 1.56 0.20 -1.72
N VAL A 63 2.22 -0.82 -2.25
CA VAL A 63 3.54 -0.74 -2.89
C VAL A 63 3.42 -1.16 -4.35
N ALA A 64 3.98 -0.35 -5.24
CA ALA A 64 4.21 -0.71 -6.64
C ALA A 64 5.63 -1.29 -6.74
N VAL A 65 5.75 -2.60 -7.03
CA VAL A 65 7.01 -3.34 -7.02
C VAL A 65 7.12 -4.32 -8.19
N ASP A 66 8.32 -4.45 -8.75
CA ASP A 66 8.72 -5.54 -9.65
C ASP A 66 9.24 -6.73 -8.80
N LEU A 67 8.46 -7.81 -8.74
CA LEU A 67 8.71 -8.93 -7.83
C LEU A 67 9.71 -9.95 -8.39
N ASP A 68 9.75 -10.12 -9.71
CA ASP A 68 10.55 -11.16 -10.38
C ASP A 68 11.78 -10.58 -11.10
N GLY A 69 11.86 -9.27 -11.29
CA GLY A 69 12.94 -8.60 -12.02
C GLY A 69 12.66 -8.45 -13.51
N SER A 70 11.41 -8.68 -13.95
CA SER A 70 10.99 -8.55 -15.34
C SER A 70 10.76 -7.10 -15.79
N THR A 71 10.92 -6.12 -14.90
CA THR A 71 10.49 -4.71 -15.03
C THR A 71 8.97 -4.48 -14.99
N SER A 72 8.17 -5.55 -14.90
CA SER A 72 6.72 -5.45 -14.77
C SER A 72 6.34 -5.16 -13.31
N THR A 73 5.74 -4.01 -13.07
CA THR A 73 5.37 -3.58 -11.72
C THR A 73 3.95 -4.02 -11.36
N VAL A 74 3.78 -4.62 -10.17
CA VAL A 74 2.47 -4.97 -9.60
C VAL A 74 2.20 -4.19 -8.32
N SER A 75 0.92 -3.94 -8.02
CA SER A 75 0.51 -3.39 -6.72
C SER A 75 0.33 -4.51 -5.70
N ARG A 76 0.92 -4.33 -4.51
CA ARG A 76 0.78 -5.21 -3.35
C ARG A 76 0.48 -4.42 -2.08
N PHE A 77 -0.24 -5.02 -1.14
CA PHE A 77 -0.57 -4.39 0.14
C PHE A 77 0.15 -5.08 1.29
N TYR A 78 1.06 -4.39 1.96
CA TYR A 78 1.85 -5.00 3.03
C TYR A 78 1.58 -4.38 4.40
N PRO A 79 1.20 -5.18 5.40
CA PRO A 79 1.26 -4.76 6.80
C PRO A 79 2.68 -4.33 7.16
N TRP A 80 2.78 -3.28 7.98
CA TRP A 80 4.05 -2.78 8.49
C TRP A 80 4.07 -2.76 10.02
N PRO A 81 5.20 -3.14 10.67
CA PRO A 81 6.39 -3.77 10.11
C PRO A 81 6.24 -5.30 9.95
N GLN A 82 7.05 -5.92 9.10
CA GLN A 82 7.19 -7.39 9.04
C GLN A 82 8.54 -7.80 8.43
N PRO A 83 9.01 -9.05 8.64
CA PRO A 83 10.13 -9.61 7.90
C PRO A 83 9.91 -9.50 6.39
N GLY A 84 10.99 -9.40 5.62
CA GLY A 84 10.87 -9.23 4.17
C GLY A 84 10.57 -7.80 3.72
N LEU A 85 10.40 -6.85 4.64
CA LEU A 85 10.28 -5.43 4.33
C LEU A 85 11.29 -4.60 5.11
N ARG A 86 11.80 -3.54 4.49
CA ARG A 86 12.51 -2.45 5.19
C ARG A 86 12.37 -1.16 4.41
N GLN A 87 12.60 -0.03 5.08
CA GLN A 87 12.56 1.27 4.42
C GLN A 87 13.73 1.41 3.45
N ALA A 88 13.45 1.90 2.22
CA ALA A 88 14.49 2.28 1.27
C ALA A 88 14.82 3.77 1.43
N HIS A 89 13.78 4.62 1.43
CA HIS A 89 13.89 6.03 1.80
C HIS A 89 12.55 6.58 2.27
N GLY A 90 12.60 7.70 2.98
CA GLY A 90 11.42 8.49 3.36
C GLY A 90 10.92 9.40 2.23
N SER A 91 9.95 10.23 2.57
CA SER A 91 9.47 11.37 1.76
C SER A 91 9.89 12.66 2.45
N GLY A 92 10.22 13.69 1.67
CA GLY A 92 10.42 15.05 2.20
C GLY A 92 9.10 15.78 2.47
N SER A 93 8.02 15.35 1.82
CA SER A 93 6.67 15.90 1.94
C SER A 93 5.84 15.19 2.99
N GLU A 94 4.96 15.94 3.64
CA GLU A 94 3.85 15.37 4.40
C GLU A 94 2.85 14.70 3.43
N PRO A 95 2.35 13.49 3.77
CA PRO A 95 1.29 12.89 2.98
C PRO A 95 -0.03 13.63 3.19
N SER A 96 -0.86 13.63 2.17
CA SER A 96 -2.23 14.15 2.23
C SER A 96 -3.23 13.00 2.28
N ALA A 97 -4.26 13.16 3.11
CA ALA A 97 -5.39 12.24 3.11
C ALA A 97 -6.33 12.60 1.96
N SER A 98 -6.67 11.61 1.14
CA SER A 98 -8.01 11.62 0.57
C SER A 98 -8.92 11.24 1.74
N GLY A 99 -9.98 12.01 2.04
CA GLY A 99 -10.96 11.60 3.04
C GLY A 99 -11.44 10.14 2.81
N PRO A 100 -12.12 9.51 3.78
CA PRO A 100 -12.62 8.14 3.58
C PRO A 100 -13.35 8.06 2.23
N PRO A 101 -13.18 6.97 1.45
CA PRO A 101 -13.84 6.85 0.16
C PRO A 101 -15.34 7.05 0.41
N THR A 102 -15.89 8.19 -0.04
CA THR A 102 -17.32 8.39 -0.05
C THR A 102 -17.85 7.26 -0.92
N LEU A 103 -18.49 6.26 -0.30
CA LEU A 103 -19.35 5.34 -1.03
C LEU A 103 -20.34 6.25 -1.75
N ALA A 104 -20.15 6.44 -3.06
CA ALA A 104 -21.10 7.10 -3.91
C ALA A 104 -22.34 6.22 -3.93
N ALA A 105 -23.19 6.37 -2.91
CA ALA A 105 -24.55 5.89 -2.90
C ALA A 105 -25.25 6.51 -4.11
N GLY A 106 -25.90 5.64 -4.88
CA GLY A 106 -26.28 5.91 -6.25
C GLY A 106 -27.17 7.13 -6.44
N ARG A 107 -27.00 7.75 -7.61
CA ARG A 107 -28.07 8.40 -8.35
C ARG A 107 -27.86 8.11 -9.84
N ARG A 108 -28.44 7.01 -10.31
CA ARG A 108 -28.92 6.98 -11.70
C ARG A 108 -30.10 7.93 -11.75
N SER A 109 -29.85 9.17 -12.18
CA SER A 109 -30.91 9.95 -12.83
C SER A 109 -30.94 9.47 -14.27
N VAL A 110 -31.94 8.67 -14.60
CA VAL A 110 -32.40 8.52 -15.99
C VAL A 110 -33.80 9.11 -16.02
N ASP A 111 -33.86 10.44 -16.02
CA ASP A 111 -35.01 11.14 -16.57
C ASP A 111 -34.59 11.61 -17.96
N SER A 112 -35.27 11.10 -18.98
CA SER A 112 -35.45 11.79 -20.25
C SER A 112 -36.80 11.37 -20.81
N ALA A 113 -37.57 12.42 -21.06
CA ALA A 113 -38.95 12.47 -21.51
C ALA A 113 -39.18 11.88 -22.92
#